data_AF-A0A3M9YBZ1-F1
#
_entry.id   AF-A0A3M9YBZ1-F1
#
_cell.length_a   1.000
_cell.length_b   1.000
_cell.length_c   1.000
_cell.angle_alpha   90.00
_cell.angle_beta   90.00
_cell.angle_gamma   90.00
#
_symmetry.space_group_name_H-M   'P 1'
#
loop_
_entity.id
_entity.type
_entity.pdbx_description
1 polymer ?
#
loop_
_entity_poly.entity_id
_entity_poly.type
_entity_poly.pdbx_seq_one_letter_code
_entity_poly.pdbx_strand_id
1 'polypeptide(L)'
;MECMFANLGRPTVECLIAAVLLHAQHLRLGDHARALLVSGLVARHVQTLQLNVEHDDDVLCEGPGAIPWAVKESRRRLFWACYLQDVFIECGIAQLRFISPDNFRVTILYPSTGKGLGLVTYT
;
A
#
# COMPACT_ATOMS: atom_id res chain seq x y z
N MET A 1 -18.39 -4.19 -6.11
CA MET A 1 -18.56 -3.40 -4.87
C MET A 1 -18.96 -4.28 -3.69
N GLU A 2 -19.93 -5.19 -3.81
CA GLU A 2 -20.47 -5.96 -2.67
C GLU A 2 -19.41 -6.64 -1.80
N CYS A 3 -18.38 -7.30 -2.36
CA CYS A 3 -17.29 -7.91 -1.59
C CYS A 3 -16.50 -6.89 -0.73
N MET A 4 -16.31 -5.66 -1.21
CA MET A 4 -15.61 -4.61 -0.45
C MET A 4 -16.50 -4.03 0.65
N PHE A 5 -17.77 -3.75 0.32
CA PHE A 5 -18.70 -3.17 1.29
C PHE A 5 -19.14 -4.17 2.36
N ALA A 6 -19.24 -5.47 2.02
CA ALA A 6 -19.52 -6.54 2.98
C ALA A 6 -18.40 -6.72 4.01
N ASN A 7 -17.15 -6.38 3.65
CA ASN A 7 -15.98 -6.53 4.51
C ASN A 7 -15.49 -5.21 5.12
N LEU A 8 -16.30 -4.14 5.09
CA LEU A 8 -15.92 -2.83 5.64
C LEU A 8 -15.45 -2.87 7.11
N GLY A 9 -15.92 -3.85 7.89
CA GLY A 9 -15.51 -4.05 9.29
C GLY A 9 -14.37 -5.07 9.52
N ARG A 10 -13.92 -5.77 8.47
CA ARG A 10 -12.88 -6.82 8.55
C ARG A 10 -11.98 -6.75 7.31
N PRO A 11 -11.13 -5.72 7.19
CA PRO A 11 -10.24 -5.61 6.05
C PRO A 11 -9.28 -6.79 6.01
N THR A 12 -9.16 -7.43 4.85
CA THR A 12 -8.13 -8.42 4.56
C THR A 12 -7.20 -7.91 3.46
N VAL A 13 -6.03 -8.55 3.31
CA VAL A 13 -5.07 -8.20 2.25
C VAL A 13 -5.69 -8.39 0.87
N GLU A 14 -6.50 -9.42 0.67
CA GLU A 14 -7.20 -9.71 -0.58
C GLU A 14 -8.24 -8.63 -0.90
N CYS A 15 -9.00 -8.18 0.11
CA CYS A 15 -9.95 -7.08 -0.04
C CYS A 15 -9.24 -5.78 -0.46
N LEU A 16 -8.06 -5.52 0.12
CA LEU A 16 -7.23 -4.37 -0.24
C LEU A 16 -6.68 -4.48 -1.67
N ILE A 17 -6.22 -5.65 -2.10
CA ILE A 17 -5.79 -5.87 -3.49
C ILE A 17 -6.94 -5.62 -4.46
N ALA A 18 -8.13 -6.13 -4.16
CA ALA A 18 -9.32 -5.87 -4.95
C ALA A 18 -9.67 -4.37 -4.98
N ALA A 19 -9.47 -3.65 -3.88
CA ALA A 19 -9.64 -2.20 -3.79
C ALA A 19 -8.73 -1.46 -4.76
N VAL A 20 -7.44 -1.80 -4.75
CA VAL A 20 -6.40 -1.23 -5.60
C VAL A 20 -6.73 -1.43 -7.08
N LEU A 21 -7.21 -2.63 -7.45
CA LEU A 21 -7.63 -2.93 -8.82
C LEU A 21 -8.89 -2.13 -9.22
N LEU A 22 -9.88 -2.05 -8.33
CA LEU A 22 -11.11 -1.28 -8.58
C LEU A 22 -10.82 0.23 -8.72
N HIS A 23 -9.93 0.76 -7.88
CA HIS A 23 -9.45 2.14 -7.97
C HIS A 23 -8.84 2.43 -9.35
N ALA A 24 -7.93 1.56 -9.81
CA ALA A 24 -7.30 1.70 -11.12
C ALA A 24 -8.33 1.62 -12.26
N GLN A 25 -9.35 0.79 -12.14
CA GLN A 25 -10.45 0.72 -13.10
C GLN A 25 -11.24 2.04 -13.15
N HIS A 26 -11.61 2.61 -12.00
CA HIS A 26 -12.33 3.89 -11.96
C HIS A 26 -11.53 5.02 -12.60
N LEU A 27 -10.22 5.09 -12.35
CA LEU A 27 -9.33 6.02 -13.03
C LEU A 27 -9.33 5.84 -14.55
N ARG A 28 -9.26 4.60 -15.05
CA ARG A 28 -9.30 4.31 -16.50
C ARG A 28 -10.62 4.69 -17.17
N LEU A 29 -11.72 4.65 -16.42
CA LEU A 29 -13.04 5.06 -16.89
C LEU A 29 -13.29 6.57 -16.75
N GLY A 30 -12.35 7.34 -16.19
CA GLY A 30 -12.51 8.77 -15.90
C GLY A 30 -13.44 9.06 -14.73
N ASP A 31 -13.80 8.06 -13.93
CA ASP A 31 -14.68 8.21 -12.78
C ASP A 31 -13.88 8.59 -11.52
N HIS A 32 -13.38 9.82 -11.51
CA HIS A 32 -12.51 10.34 -10.46
C HIS A 32 -13.20 10.42 -9.09
N ALA A 33 -14.51 10.67 -9.06
CA ALA A 33 -15.27 10.73 -7.81
C ALA A 33 -15.32 9.36 -7.12
N ARG A 34 -15.60 8.29 -7.88
CA ARG A 34 -15.54 6.93 -7.31
C ARG A 34 -14.12 6.51 -6.97
N ALA A 35 -13.13 6.87 -7.80
CA ALA A 35 -11.72 6.62 -7.49
C ALA A 35 -11.33 7.28 -6.14
N LEU A 36 -11.69 8.55 -5.92
CA LEU A 36 -11.40 9.26 -4.66
C LEU A 36 -12.03 8.55 -3.44
N LEU A 37 -13.29 8.12 -3.55
CA LEU A 37 -13.96 7.37 -2.48
C LEU A 37 -13.27 6.03 -2.18
N VAL A 38 -12.85 5.31 -3.23
CA VAL A 38 -12.09 4.06 -3.06
C VAL A 38 -10.71 4.34 -2.45
N SER A 39 -10.03 5.45 -2.80
CA SER A 39 -8.75 5.83 -2.20
C SER A 39 -8.88 6.04 -0.69
N GLY A 40 -9.95 6.71 -0.25
CA GLY A 40 -10.23 6.88 1.18
C GLY A 40 -10.42 5.54 1.92
N LEU A 41 -11.11 4.58 1.29
CA LEU A 41 -11.28 3.22 1.84
C LEU A 41 -9.94 2.46 1.90
N VAL A 42 -9.15 2.51 0.83
CA VAL A 42 -7.82 1.93 0.72
C VAL A 42 -6.93 2.45 1.84
N ALA A 43 -6.88 3.77 2.05
CA ALA A 43 -6.08 4.39 3.09
C ALA A 43 -6.45 3.90 4.50
N ARG A 44 -7.75 3.73 4.78
CA ARG A 44 -8.20 3.13 6.06
C ARG A 44 -7.81 1.67 6.20
N HIS A 45 -7.94 0.88 5.14
CA HIS A 45 -7.52 -0.53 5.17
C HIS A 45 -6.00 -0.68 5.37
N VAL A 46 -5.19 0.18 4.76
CA VAL A 46 -3.74 0.25 4.98
C VAL A 46 -3.42 0.46 6.46
N GLN A 47 -4.10 1.41 7.11
CA GLN A 47 -3.93 1.69 8.54
C GLN A 47 -4.37 0.49 9.41
N THR A 48 -5.53 -0.09 9.14
CA THR A 48 -6.06 -1.22 9.93
C THR A 48 -5.19 -2.48 9.79
N LEU A 49 -4.65 -2.74 8.60
CA LEU A 49 -3.77 -3.87 8.33
C LEU A 49 -2.30 -3.62 8.75
N GLN A 50 -2.02 -2.42 9.28
CA GLN A 50 -0.68 -1.96 9.64
C GLN A 50 0.33 -2.17 8.51
N LEU A 51 -0.07 -1.83 7.29
CA LEU A 51 0.81 -1.89 6.12
C LEU A 51 1.73 -0.68 6.02
N ASN A 52 1.45 0.39 6.77
CA ASN A 52 2.26 1.61 6.83
C ASN A 52 3.48 1.51 7.76
N VAL A 53 3.73 0.36 8.37
CA VAL A 53 4.88 0.09 9.23
C VAL A 53 5.50 -1.23 8.80
N GLU A 54 6.83 -1.35 8.88
CA GLU A 54 7.50 -2.64 8.70
C GLU A 54 6.92 -3.70 9.66
N HIS A 55 6.82 -4.93 9.17
CA HIS A 55 6.24 -6.03 9.93
C HIS A 55 7.15 -6.44 11.10
N ASP A 56 8.46 -6.39 10.90
CA ASP A 56 9.49 -6.67 11.89
C ASP A 56 10.76 -5.85 11.61
N ASP A 57 11.70 -5.91 12.55
CA ASP A 57 13.00 -5.21 12.44
C ASP A 57 13.94 -5.84 11.39
N ASP A 58 13.64 -7.06 10.93
CA ASP A 58 14.39 -7.77 9.89
C ASP A 58 13.97 -7.28 8.49
N VAL A 59 14.34 -6.03 8.21
CA VAL A 59 14.01 -5.37 6.95
C VAL A 59 14.68 -6.11 5.78
N LEU A 60 15.94 -6.51 5.93
CA LEU A 60 16.75 -7.17 4.91
C LEU A 60 16.35 -8.63 4.65
N CYS A 61 15.46 -9.20 5.47
CA CYS A 61 14.96 -10.57 5.33
C CYS A 61 16.09 -11.63 5.41
N GLU A 62 17.09 -11.40 6.27
CA GLU A 62 18.25 -12.28 6.44
C GLU A 62 18.05 -13.26 7.61
N GLY A 63 17.14 -12.94 8.53
CA GLY A 63 16.86 -13.75 9.70
C GLY A 63 15.86 -14.88 9.45
N PRO A 64 15.75 -15.85 10.37
CA PRO A 64 14.72 -16.91 10.35
C PRO A 64 13.34 -16.36 10.76
N GLY A 65 13.00 -15.15 10.33
CA GLY A 65 11.85 -14.36 10.80
C GLY A 65 10.52 -15.11 10.74
N ALA A 66 9.52 -14.57 11.45
CA ALA A 66 8.22 -15.23 11.62
C ALA A 66 7.45 -15.46 10.30
N ILE A 67 7.73 -14.66 9.27
CA ILE A 67 7.11 -14.77 7.95
C ILE A 67 8.16 -14.81 6.82
N PRO A 68 7.85 -15.49 5.69
CA PRO A 68 8.75 -15.55 4.55
C PRO A 68 9.07 -14.18 3.97
N TRP A 69 10.30 -13.99 3.47
CA TRP A 69 10.75 -12.76 2.82
C TRP A 69 9.78 -12.26 1.72
N ALA A 70 9.23 -13.19 0.94
CA ALA A 70 8.31 -12.89 -0.15
C ALA A 70 7.01 -12.24 0.34
N VAL A 71 6.55 -12.62 1.55
CA VAL A 71 5.35 -12.04 2.17
C VAL A 71 5.66 -10.62 2.66
N LYS A 72 6.83 -10.41 3.29
CA LYS A 72 7.29 -9.06 3.70
C LYS A 72 7.36 -8.12 2.50
N GLU A 73 8.01 -8.56 1.44
CA GLU A 73 8.17 -7.79 0.21
C GLU A 73 6.81 -7.52 -0.48
N SER A 74 5.91 -8.50 -0.51
CA SER A 74 4.57 -8.31 -1.06
C SER A 74 3.75 -7.27 -0.27
N ARG A 75 3.87 -7.25 1.06
CA ARG A 75 3.23 -6.24 1.92
C ARG A 75 3.78 -4.84 1.65
N ARG A 76 5.10 -4.69 1.53
CA ARG A 76 5.76 -3.42 1.18
C ARG A 76 5.28 -2.90 -0.17
N ARG A 77 5.27 -3.76 -1.19
CA ARG A 77 4.78 -3.40 -2.54
C ARG A 77 3.31 -3.00 -2.54
N LEU A 78 2.49 -3.71 -1.76
CA LEU A 78 1.07 -3.38 -1.64
C LEU A 78 0.88 -2.01 -0.97
N PHE A 79 1.62 -1.72 0.10
CA PHE A 79 1.61 -0.39 0.71
C PHE A 79 1.99 0.70 -0.29
N TRP A 80 3.12 0.55 -1.00
CA TRP A 80 3.58 1.53 -1.98
C TRP A 80 2.61 1.71 -3.14
N ALA A 81 1.95 0.65 -3.61
CA ALA A 81 0.89 0.74 -4.60
C ALA A 81 -0.29 1.60 -4.11
N CYS A 82 -0.70 1.40 -2.85
CA CYS A 82 -1.78 2.20 -2.25
C CYS A 82 -1.37 3.68 -2.10
N TYR A 83 -0.15 3.94 -1.61
CA TYR A 83 0.38 5.30 -1.46
C TYR A 83 0.47 6.03 -2.80
N LEU A 84 1.04 5.40 -3.82
CA LEU A 84 1.15 6.02 -5.15
C LEU A 84 -0.22 6.30 -5.75
N GLN A 85 -1.19 5.40 -5.59
CA GLN A 85 -2.56 5.64 -6.06
C GLN A 85 -3.21 6.86 -5.39
N ASP A 86 -2.97 7.03 -4.09
CA ASP A 86 -3.47 8.17 -3.32
C ASP A 86 -2.82 9.49 -3.76
N VAL A 87 -1.51 9.49 -4.00
CA VAL A 87 -0.79 10.64 -4.58
C VAL A 87 -1.30 10.97 -5.98
N PHE A 88 -1.62 9.98 -6.82
CA PHE A 88 -2.12 10.26 -8.17
C PHE A 88 -3.53 10.88 -8.19
N ILE A 89 -4.42 10.46 -7.28
CA ILE A 89 -5.79 11.01 -7.22
C ILE A 89 -5.84 12.41 -6.59
N GLU A 90 -4.83 12.79 -5.80
CA GLU A 90 -4.77 14.12 -5.17
C GLU A 90 -4.62 15.27 -6.19
N CYS A 91 -4.19 14.97 -7.43
CA CYS A 91 -3.97 15.92 -8.52
C CYS A 91 -3.13 17.16 -8.11
N GLY A 92 -2.19 17.01 -7.18
CA GLY A 92 -1.32 18.08 -6.67
C GLY A 92 -1.90 18.88 -5.49
N ILE A 93 -3.07 18.51 -4.98
CA ILE A 93 -3.66 19.10 -3.77
C ILE A 93 -3.33 18.20 -2.57
N ALA A 94 -2.22 18.50 -1.89
CA ALA A 94 -1.73 17.69 -0.77
C ALA A 94 -2.75 17.47 0.37
N GLN A 95 -3.74 18.35 0.53
CA GLN A 95 -4.81 18.25 1.52
C GLN A 95 -5.80 17.11 1.23
N LEU A 96 -5.84 16.62 -0.02
CA LEU A 96 -6.69 15.50 -0.43
C LEU A 96 -6.00 14.14 -0.23
N ARG A 97 -4.70 14.12 0.11
CA ARG A 97 -3.98 12.90 0.42
C ARG A 97 -4.49 12.30 1.72
N PHE A 98 -4.87 11.02 1.67
CA PHE A 98 -5.27 10.29 2.87
C PHE A 98 -4.08 9.68 3.60
N ILE A 99 -3.04 9.27 2.87
CA ILE A 99 -1.81 8.67 3.43
C ILE A 99 -0.72 9.74 3.50
N SER A 100 -0.53 10.31 4.69
CA SER A 100 0.53 11.29 4.92
C SER A 100 1.93 10.67 4.76
N PRO A 101 2.87 11.33 4.06
CA PRO A 101 4.26 10.88 3.96
C PRO A 101 4.97 10.80 5.31
N ASP A 102 4.56 11.59 6.30
CA ASP A 102 5.18 11.62 7.63
C ASP A 102 4.79 10.41 8.50
N ASN A 103 3.76 9.65 8.10
CA ASN A 103 3.08 8.65 8.93
C ASN A 103 3.35 7.20 8.52
N PHE A 104 4.32 6.95 7.63
CA PHE A 104 4.72 5.59 7.26
C PHE A 104 6.23 5.37 7.36
N ARG A 105 6.61 4.12 7.63
CA ARG A 105 8.00 3.67 7.76
C ARG A 105 8.15 2.35 7.02
N VAL A 106 8.12 2.39 5.70
CA VAL A 106 8.14 1.20 4.83
C VAL A 106 9.12 1.44 3.70
N THR A 107 10.04 0.50 3.48
CA THR A 107 11.11 0.67 2.49
C THR A 107 11.06 -0.43 1.45
N ILE A 108 11.22 -0.10 0.16
CA ILE A 108 11.35 -1.11 -0.90
C ILE A 108 12.78 -1.63 -0.96
N LEU A 109 12.90 -2.95 -1.06
CA LEU A 109 14.16 -3.61 -1.34
C LEU A 109 14.37 -3.75 -2.84
N TYR A 110 15.59 -3.49 -3.31
CA TYR A 110 16.00 -3.81 -4.68
C TYR A 110 17.18 -4.79 -4.65
N PRO A 111 17.27 -5.71 -5.62
CA PRO A 111 18.44 -6.57 -5.72
C PRO A 111 19.64 -5.73 -6.13
N SER A 112 20.60 -5.54 -5.22
CA SER A 112 21.89 -4.96 -5.59
C SER A 112 22.73 -6.04 -6.28
N THR A 113 23.43 -5.67 -7.35
CA THR A 113 24.22 -6.56 -8.21
C THR A 113 25.41 -7.24 -7.51
N GLY A 114 25.64 -7.00 -6.22
CA GLY A 114 26.68 -7.64 -5.43
C GLY A 114 26.25 -7.88 -3.98
N LYS A 115 25.71 -9.07 -3.71
CA LYS A 115 25.59 -9.67 -2.36
C LYS A 115 24.74 -8.93 -1.31
N GLY A 116 23.61 -8.31 -1.70
CA GLY A 116 22.63 -7.84 -0.70
C GLY A 116 21.40 -7.15 -1.29
N LEU A 117 20.31 -7.09 -0.53
CA LEU A 117 19.13 -6.29 -0.84
C LEU A 117 19.44 -4.83 -0.44
N GLY A 118 19.42 -3.90 -1.40
CA GLY A 118 19.57 -2.46 -1.14
C GLY A 118 18.23 -1.81 -0.81
N LEU A 119 18.25 -0.65 -0.15
CA LEU A 119 17.06 0.11 0.24
C LEU A 119 16.82 1.29 -0.72
N VAL A 120 15.61 1.44 -1.26
CA VAL A 120 15.18 2.69 -1.92
C VAL A 120 14.26 3.46 -0.98
N THR A 121 14.70 4.64 -0.55
CA THR A 121 13.86 5.66 0.07
C THR A 121 13.48 6.70 -0.99
N TYR A 122 12.18 6.79 -1.32
CA TYR A 122 11.65 7.92 -2.09
C TYR A 122 11.44 9.09 -1.13
N THR A 123 12.37 10.05 -1.11
CA THR A 123 12.24 11.37 -0.46
C THR A 123 11.60 12.37 -1.41
#